data_AF-A0A2S5LA71-F1
#
_entry.id   AF-A0A2S5LA71-F1
#
_cell.length_a   1.000
_cell.length_b   1.000
_cell.length_c   1.000
_cell.angle_alpha   90.00
_cell.angle_beta   90.00
_cell.angle_gamma   90.00
#
_symmetry.space_group_name_H-M   'P 1'
#
loop_
_entity.id
_entity.type
_entity.pdbx_description
1 polymer ?
#
loop_
_entity_poly.entity_id
_entity_poly.type
_entity_poly.pdbx_seq_one_letter_code
_entity_poly.pdbx_strand_id
1 'polypeptide(L)'
;MPRYFHVTPLTNVQSILADGLIPQIGERSQLLGETKPSIYLFSSAEALEGACLNWLEDCFDDEAKLTLFAVDLPEDHVLQSTVGYEATVDSVIPVHYLSILSQDLMSETDLRSLLILSSPSQVKPIQYRG
;
A
#
# COMPACT_ATOMS: atom_id res chain seq x y z
N MET A 1 11.16 -0.41 12.61
CA MET A 1 10.84 -0.81 11.22
C MET A 1 9.83 0.19 10.70
N PRO A 2 10.19 1.00 9.70
CA PRO A 2 9.23 1.86 9.02
C PRO A 2 8.07 1.06 8.43
N ARG A 3 6.90 1.71 8.37
CA ARG A 3 5.68 1.17 7.78
C ARG A 3 5.38 1.88 6.47
N TYR A 4 5.09 1.10 5.46
CA TYR A 4 4.67 1.54 4.15
C TYR A 4 3.31 0.92 3.78
N PHE A 5 2.75 1.36 2.66
CA PHE A 5 1.46 0.87 2.18
C PHE A 5 1.54 0.44 0.72
N HIS A 6 0.97 -0.72 0.42
CA HIS A 6 0.86 -1.23 -0.95
C HIS A 6 -0.60 -1.46 -1.30
N VAL A 7 -1.01 -1.01 -2.49
CA VAL A 7 -2.36 -1.20 -3.02
C VAL A 7 -2.30 -2.10 -4.24
N THR A 8 -3.17 -3.09 -4.27
CA THR A 8 -3.26 -4.08 -5.36
C THR A 8 -4.69 -4.55 -5.56
N PRO A 9 -5.07 -5.03 -6.75
CA PRO A 9 -6.33 -5.75 -6.94
C PRO A 9 -6.44 -6.95 -6.00
N LEU A 10 -7.66 -7.20 -5.50
CA LEU A 10 -8.00 -8.32 -4.62
C LEU A 10 -7.64 -9.68 -5.26
N THR A 11 -7.71 -9.76 -6.58
CA THR A 11 -7.33 -10.94 -7.37
C THR A 11 -5.87 -11.36 -7.19
N ASN A 12 -4.98 -10.42 -6.82
CA ASN A 12 -3.56 -10.71 -6.58
C ASN A 12 -3.29 -11.18 -5.14
N VAL A 13 -4.25 -11.08 -4.21
CA VAL A 13 -4.00 -11.36 -2.79
C VAL A 13 -3.55 -12.80 -2.57
N GLN A 14 -4.14 -13.76 -3.27
CA GLN A 14 -3.79 -15.18 -3.09
C GLN A 14 -2.34 -15.46 -3.47
N SER A 15 -1.85 -14.93 -4.59
CA SER A 15 -0.45 -15.11 -4.99
C SER A 15 0.50 -14.34 -4.07
N ILE A 16 0.14 -13.12 -3.65
CA ILE A 16 0.96 -12.33 -2.72
C ILE A 16 1.12 -13.03 -1.38
N LEU A 17 0.07 -13.67 -0.86
CA LEU A 17 0.15 -14.44 0.39
C LEU A 17 0.95 -15.74 0.24
N ALA A 18 1.09 -16.28 -0.96
CA ALA A 18 1.88 -17.47 -1.24
C ALA A 18 3.37 -17.14 -1.45
N ASP A 19 3.65 -16.12 -2.26
CA ASP A 19 4.98 -15.87 -2.82
C ASP A 19 5.62 -14.55 -2.33
N GLY A 20 4.86 -13.71 -1.62
CA GLY A 20 5.22 -12.34 -1.28
C GLY A 20 4.93 -11.35 -2.40
N LEU A 21 5.35 -10.10 -2.24
CA LEU A 21 5.32 -9.13 -3.33
C LEU A 21 6.55 -9.32 -4.20
N ILE A 22 6.34 -9.59 -5.48
CA ILE A 22 7.40 -9.78 -6.47
C ILE A 22 7.47 -8.51 -7.34
N PRO A 23 8.66 -7.91 -7.55
CA PRO A 23 8.81 -6.77 -8.45
C PRO A 23 8.36 -7.11 -9.87
N GLN A 24 7.47 -6.29 -10.42
CA GLN A 24 6.92 -6.47 -11.76
C GLN A 24 6.79 -5.11 -12.47
N ILE A 25 6.67 -5.13 -13.79
CA ILE A 25 6.30 -3.94 -14.57
C ILE A 25 4.80 -4.04 -14.86
N GLY A 26 4.00 -3.31 -14.10
CA GLY A 26 2.54 -3.23 -14.30
C GLY A 26 2.17 -2.53 -15.60
N GLU A 27 0.93 -2.67 -16.05
CA GLU A 27 0.45 -2.05 -17.30
C GLU A 27 0.68 -0.54 -17.34
N ARG A 28 0.33 0.17 -16.24
CA ARG A 28 0.59 1.60 -16.11
C ARG A 28 2.08 1.95 -16.20
N SER A 29 2.94 1.19 -15.53
CA SER A 29 4.39 1.34 -15.62
C SER A 29 4.90 1.19 -17.06
N GLN A 30 4.36 0.23 -17.82
CA GLN A 30 4.68 0.06 -19.24
C GLN A 30 4.24 1.27 -20.08
N LEU A 31 3.03 1.80 -19.83
CA LEU A 31 2.53 3.01 -20.51
C LEU A 31 3.39 4.24 -20.22
N LEU A 32 3.99 4.34 -19.03
CA LEU A 32 4.91 5.41 -18.63
C LEU A 32 6.36 5.18 -19.11
N GLY A 33 6.64 4.06 -19.81
CA GLY A 33 7.95 3.73 -20.34
C GLY A 33 8.95 3.23 -19.27
N GLU A 34 8.46 2.77 -18.12
CA GLU A 34 9.30 2.18 -17.08
C GLU A 34 9.86 0.84 -17.56
N THR A 35 11.15 0.63 -17.33
CA THR A 35 11.90 -0.54 -17.82
C THR A 35 12.39 -1.46 -16.70
N LYS A 36 12.22 -1.04 -15.44
CA LYS A 36 12.71 -1.76 -14.26
C LYS A 36 11.52 -2.32 -13.46
N PRO A 37 11.41 -3.65 -13.28
CA PRO A 37 10.43 -4.23 -12.36
C PRO A 37 10.63 -3.70 -10.94
N SER A 38 9.56 -3.19 -10.34
CA SER A 38 9.62 -2.56 -9.02
C SER A 38 8.33 -2.83 -8.24
N ILE A 39 8.43 -2.83 -6.92
CA ILE A 39 7.27 -2.78 -6.02
C ILE A 39 7.11 -1.34 -5.57
N TYR A 40 5.91 -0.80 -5.75
CA TYR A 40 5.58 0.57 -5.39
C TYR A 40 4.88 0.62 -4.02
N LEU A 41 5.37 1.51 -3.17
CA LEU A 41 4.94 1.67 -1.79
C LEU A 41 4.67 3.16 -1.49
N PHE A 42 3.57 3.45 -0.80
CA PHE A 42 3.35 4.77 -0.22
C PHE A 42 4.10 4.90 1.10
N SER A 43 4.82 6.00 1.27
CA SER A 43 5.64 6.29 2.46
C SER A 43 4.84 6.70 3.70
N SER A 44 3.56 7.04 3.52
CA SER A 44 2.66 7.47 4.59
C SER A 44 1.19 7.24 4.23
N ALA A 45 0.33 7.26 5.26
CA ALA A 45 -1.11 7.21 5.05
C ALA A 45 -1.64 8.49 4.37
N GLU A 46 -1.01 9.64 4.59
CA GLU A 46 -1.33 10.90 3.90
C GLU A 46 -1.04 10.80 2.40
N ALA A 47 0.09 10.20 2.02
CA ALA A 47 0.43 9.94 0.62
C ALA A 47 -0.59 9.00 -0.05
N LEU A 48 -0.99 7.93 0.65
CA LEU A 48 -2.01 7.01 0.19
C LEU A 48 -3.37 7.71 0.02
N GLU A 49 -3.81 8.48 1.02
CA GLU A 49 -5.06 9.24 0.97
C GLU A 49 -5.06 10.22 -0.20
N GLY A 50 -3.98 10.99 -0.36
CA GLY A 50 -3.80 11.90 -1.49
C GLY A 50 -3.85 11.17 -2.83
N ALA A 51 -3.34 9.95 -2.93
CA ALA A 51 -3.47 9.14 -4.14
C ALA A 51 -4.91 8.69 -4.38
N CYS A 52 -5.57 8.13 -3.36
CA CYS A 52 -6.98 7.70 -3.42
C CYS A 52 -7.91 8.82 -3.91
N LEU A 53 -7.74 10.03 -3.38
CA LEU A 53 -8.60 11.17 -3.70
C LEU A 53 -8.35 11.80 -5.07
N ASN A 54 -7.27 11.43 -5.77
CA ASN A 54 -6.86 12.13 -6.99
C ASN A 54 -6.71 11.23 -8.21
N TRP A 55 -5.93 10.16 -8.13
CA TRP A 55 -5.48 9.43 -9.33
C TRP A 55 -5.44 7.91 -9.18
N LEU A 56 -5.56 7.39 -7.96
CA LEU A 56 -5.36 5.96 -7.72
C LEU A 56 -6.50 5.13 -8.30
N GLU A 57 -7.75 5.59 -8.18
CA GLU A 57 -8.92 4.89 -8.73
C GLU A 57 -8.81 4.77 -10.26
N ASP A 58 -8.38 5.83 -10.95
CA ASP A 58 -8.16 5.85 -12.41
C ASP A 58 -7.11 4.84 -12.90
N CYS A 59 -6.34 4.22 -12.01
CA CYS A 59 -5.31 3.23 -12.36
C CYS A 59 -5.84 1.79 -12.42
N PHE A 60 -7.10 1.55 -12.03
CA PHE A 60 -7.69 0.22 -11.94
C PHE A 60 -9.05 0.18 -12.65
N ASP A 61 -9.54 -1.02 -12.95
CA ASP A 61 -10.89 -1.18 -13.48
C ASP A 61 -11.94 -0.73 -12.46
N ASP A 62 -13.02 -0.08 -12.91
CA ASP A 62 -14.10 0.44 -12.05
C ASP A 62 -14.75 -0.63 -11.14
N GLU A 63 -14.72 -1.90 -11.56
CA GLU A 63 -15.26 -3.04 -10.81
C GLU A 63 -14.21 -3.73 -9.91
N ALA A 64 -12.94 -3.31 -9.99
CA ALA A 64 -11.85 -3.93 -9.25
C ALA A 64 -11.92 -3.58 -7.75
N LYS A 65 -12.03 -4.61 -6.91
CA LYS A 65 -11.81 -4.45 -5.48
C LYS A 65 -10.32 -4.30 -5.19
N LEU A 66 -9.97 -3.28 -4.42
CA LEU A 66 -8.59 -3.00 -4.06
C LEU A 66 -8.30 -3.44 -2.62
N THR A 67 -7.18 -4.14 -2.46
CA THR A 67 -6.64 -4.56 -1.17
C THR A 67 -5.51 -3.63 -0.77
N LEU A 68 -5.52 -3.23 0.51
CA LEU A 68 -4.46 -2.48 1.16
C LEU A 68 -3.62 -3.40 2.04
N PHE A 69 -2.32 -3.43 1.77
CA PHE A 69 -1.34 -4.04 2.67
C PHE A 69 -0.58 -2.96 3.44
N ALA A 70 -0.41 -3.15 4.74
CA ALA A 70 0.72 -2.59 5.48
C ALA A 70 1.97 -3.42 5.18
N VAL A 71 3.08 -2.73 4.99
CA VAL A 71 4.37 -3.30 4.65
C VAL A 71 5.40 -2.78 5.66
N ASP A 72 5.77 -3.63 6.61
CA ASP A 72 6.71 -3.28 7.67
C ASP A 72 8.12 -3.74 7.27
N LEU A 73 8.96 -2.82 6.77
CA LEU A 73 10.27 -3.16 6.23
C LEU A 73 11.41 -2.55 7.06
N PRO A 74 12.61 -3.17 7.06
CA PRO A 74 13.83 -2.49 7.50
C PRO A 74 14.19 -1.30 6.58
N GLU A 75 14.87 -0.28 7.11
CA GLU A 75 15.22 0.94 6.35
C GLU A 75 16.13 0.68 5.14
N ASP A 76 17.00 -0.33 5.23
CA ASP A 76 17.97 -0.70 4.18
C ASP A 76 17.35 -1.47 3.01
N HIS A 77 16.06 -1.84 3.10
CA HIS A 77 15.35 -2.58 2.05
C HIS A 77 14.58 -1.68 1.08
N VAL A 78 14.58 -0.36 1.28
CA VAL A 78 13.69 0.57 0.56
C VAL A 78 14.47 1.66 -0.16
N LEU A 79 14.19 1.82 -1.44
CA LEU A 79 14.70 2.91 -2.27
C LEU A 79 13.68 4.06 -2.25
N GLN A 80 14.01 5.15 -1.56
CA GLN A 80 13.16 6.35 -1.53
C GLN A 80 13.21 7.07 -2.89
N SER A 81 12.04 7.47 -3.41
CA SER A 81 12.01 8.29 -4.63
C SER A 81 12.38 9.76 -4.35
N THR A 82 12.65 10.53 -5.39
CA THR A 82 12.85 11.99 -5.29
C THR A 82 11.57 12.77 -4.99
N VAL A 83 10.41 12.13 -5.14
CA VAL A 83 9.09 12.69 -4.86
C VAL A 83 8.55 12.00 -3.60
N GLY A 84 8.87 12.56 -2.42
CA GLY A 84 8.84 11.89 -1.10
C GLY A 84 7.55 11.21 -0.59
N TYR A 85 6.52 11.07 -1.42
CA TYR A 85 5.31 10.28 -1.16
C TYR A 85 5.43 8.80 -1.59
N GLU A 86 6.41 8.46 -2.44
CA GLU A 86 6.57 7.12 -3.01
C GLU A 86 7.96 6.53 -2.74
N ALA A 87 7.98 5.24 -2.41
CA ALA A 87 9.18 4.44 -2.26
C ALA A 87 9.07 3.17 -3.10
N THR A 88 10.22 2.64 -3.51
CA THR A 88 10.30 1.45 -4.37
C THR A 88 11.18 0.38 -3.76
N VAL A 89 10.89 -0.88 -4.09
CA VAL A 89 11.71 -2.04 -3.75
C VAL A 89 11.92 -2.87 -5.01
N ASP A 90 13.17 -3.23 -5.32
CA ASP A 90 13.54 -4.00 -6.51
C ASP A 90 13.87 -5.47 -6.23
N SER A 91 13.71 -5.89 -4.97
CA SER A 91 13.75 -7.27 -4.51
C SER A 91 12.37 -7.75 -4.05
N VAL A 92 12.19 -9.07 -3.97
CA VAL A 92 10.98 -9.66 -3.40
C VAL A 92 10.80 -9.18 -1.95
N ILE A 93 9.58 -8.81 -1.57
CA ILE A 93 9.18 -8.57 -0.17
C ILE A 93 8.49 -9.84 0.34
N PRO A 94 9.11 -10.58 1.26
CA PRO A 94 8.49 -11.75 1.88
C PRO A 94 7.15 -11.46 2.57
N VAL A 95 6.24 -12.43 2.54
CA VAL A 95 4.90 -12.32 3.14
C VAL A 95 4.90 -11.96 4.63
N HIS A 96 5.95 -12.31 5.38
CA HIS A 96 6.04 -12.00 6.80
C HIS A 96 6.20 -10.50 7.11
N TYR A 97 6.48 -9.68 6.10
CA TYR A 97 6.46 -8.21 6.21
C TYR A 97 5.11 -7.61 5.84
N LEU A 98 4.13 -8.42 5.42
CA LEU A 98 2.86 -7.96 4.89
C LEU A 98 1.74 -8.20 5.89
N SER A 99 0.83 -7.23 6.01
CA SER A 99 -0.42 -7.38 6.77
C SER A 99 -1.56 -6.75 5.99
N ILE A 100 -2.65 -7.49 5.78
CA ILE A 100 -3.85 -6.95 5.12
C ILE A 100 -4.54 -5.99 6.09
N LEU A 101 -4.72 -4.74 5.66
CA LEU A 101 -5.49 -3.74 6.40
C LEU A 101 -6.94 -3.65 5.89
N SER A 102 -7.14 -3.83 4.59
CA SER A 102 -8.46 -3.83 3.94
C SER A 102 -8.42 -4.67 2.67
N GLN A 103 -9.56 -5.26 2.29
CA GLN A 103 -9.80 -5.95 1.02
C GLN A 103 -10.82 -5.21 0.13
N ASP A 104 -11.27 -4.03 0.56
CA ASP A 104 -12.26 -3.20 -0.13
C ASP A 104 -12.00 -1.71 0.11
N LEU A 105 -10.78 -1.28 -0.24
CA LEU A 105 -10.19 0.02 0.13
C LEU A 105 -11.04 1.23 -0.28
N MET A 106 -11.77 1.12 -1.40
CA MET A 106 -12.56 2.22 -1.98
C MET A 106 -14.00 2.24 -1.48
N SER A 107 -14.36 1.38 -0.52
CA SER A 107 -15.64 1.51 0.17
C SER A 107 -15.63 2.74 1.08
N GLU A 108 -16.78 3.43 1.21
CA GLU A 108 -16.92 4.64 2.06
C GLU A 108 -16.44 4.43 3.52
N THR A 109 -16.45 3.19 4.00
CA THR A 109 -16.06 2.82 5.36
C THR A 109 -14.53 2.74 5.52
N ASP A 110 -13.81 2.32 4.48
CA ASP A 110 -12.37 2.10 4.55
C ASP A 110 -11.56 3.38 4.33
N LEU A 111 -12.05 4.30 3.49
CA LEU A 111 -11.48 5.65 3.38
C LEU A 111 -11.54 6.41 4.72
N ARG A 112 -12.62 6.24 5.50
CA ARG A 112 -12.72 6.81 6.86
C ARG A 112 -11.76 6.15 7.84
N SER A 113 -11.48 4.87 7.65
CA SER A 113 -10.53 4.13 8.49
C SER A 113 -9.08 4.52 8.17
N LEU A 114 -8.78 4.84 6.91
CA LEU A 114 -7.51 5.44 6.50
C LEU A 114 -7.25 6.78 7.20
N LEU A 115 -8.24 7.68 7.25
CA LEU A 115 -8.14 8.95 7.98
C LEU A 115 -7.76 8.78 9.47
N ILE A 116 -8.17 7.67 10.09
CA ILE A 116 -7.82 7.32 11.47
C ILE A 116 -6.35 6.88 11.55
N LEU A 117 -5.87 6.10 10.58
CA LEU A 117 -4.46 5.68 10.48
C LEU A 117 -3.50 6.83 10.17
N SER A 118 -3.96 7.84 9.42
CA SER A 118 -3.22 9.08 9.10
C SER A 118 -3.07 10.03 10.28
N SER A 119 -3.85 9.84 11.35
CA SER A 119 -3.90 10.77 12.48
C SER A 119 -2.95 10.34 13.62
N PRO A 120 -1.82 11.03 13.86
CA PRO A 120 -0.88 10.67 14.93
C PRO A 120 -1.43 10.88 16.37
N SER A 121 -2.71 11.19 16.55
CA SER A 121 -3.25 11.76 17.81
C SER A 121 -4.50 11.10 18.39
N GLN A 122 -4.99 9.94 17.92
CA GLN A 122 -6.20 9.32 18.51
C GLN A 122 -6.09 7.80 18.71
N VAL A 123 -5.04 7.33 19.37
CA VAL A 123 -5.16 6.08 20.16
C VAL A 123 -5.49 6.49 21.58
N LYS A 124 -6.78 6.63 21.90
CA LYS A 124 -7.19 6.66 23.31
C LYS A 124 -6.99 5.26 23.88
N PRO A 125 -6.29 5.08 25.01
CA PRO A 125 -6.16 3.77 25.62
C PRO A 125 -7.56 3.28 26.03
N ILE A 126 -7.90 2.07 25.59
CA ILE A 126 -9.06 1.34 26.10
C ILE A 126 -8.76 1.08 27.58
N GLN A 127 -9.37 1.86 28.46
CA GLN A 127 -9.39 1.54 29.89
C GLN A 127 -10.36 0.38 30.09
N TYR A 128 -9.84 -0.83 30.25
CA TYR A 128 -10.60 -1.90 30.89
C TYR A 128 -10.83 -1.49 32.34
N ARG A 129 -12.06 -1.12 32.67
CA ARG A 129 -12.51 -1.06 34.06
C ARG A 129 -12.75 -2.49 34.53
N GLY A 130 -11.97 -2.93 35.52
CA GLY A 130 -12.25 -4.12 36.31
C GLY A 130 -13.42 -3.91 37.27
#